data_AF-A0A3M0KSC0-F1
#
_entry.id   AF-A0A3M0KSC0-F1
#
_cell.length_a   1.000
_cell.length_b   1.000
_cell.length_c   1.000
_cell.angle_alpha   90.00
_cell.angle_beta   90.00
_cell.angle_gamma   90.00
#
_symmetry.space_group_name_H-M   'P 1'
#
loop_
_entity.id
_entity.type
_entity.pdbx_description
1 polymer ?
#
loop_
_entity_poly.entity_id
_entity_poly.type
_entity_poly.pdbx_seq_one_letter_code
_entity_poly.pdbx_strand_id
1 'polypeptide(L)'
;MKIQAPSGTEKSSAKTLLHQSSLRKICEQMAHEINISERRQKQLWLPLYIMTTIPPAFIQSKVVNTQIFCIQGFTTQQSEVIVSALVKIMNTNLDMVYKDMVTKVQQEIALQQVMSHIGGVKKDMIILEKSEFSALRSENEDEITKVRADNKLNLNLEKSRVKELYSLNERKLLEMRTEIVELHAQQDRALTQTDRKIDTEVADLKTMLESHKLDNIKYLAGSVFTCLTVALGFYRLWI
;
A
#
# COMPACT_ATOMS: atom_id res chain seq x y z
N MET A 1 7.67 -0.73 21.07
CA MET A 1 7.79 -1.19 19.66
C MET A 1 6.69 -2.20 19.39
N LYS A 2 5.60 -1.79 18.75
CA LYS A 2 4.51 -2.69 18.35
C LYS A 2 4.92 -3.32 17.03
N ILE A 3 5.26 -4.60 17.05
CA ILE A 3 5.57 -5.38 15.85
C ILE A 3 4.24 -5.59 15.13
N GLN A 4 3.99 -4.76 14.11
CA GLN A 4 2.82 -4.88 13.24
C GLN A 4 2.93 -6.21 12.49
N ALA A 5 1.94 -7.08 12.65
CA ALA A 5 1.90 -8.35 11.94
C ALA A 5 1.78 -8.09 10.42
N PRO A 6 2.55 -8.80 9.58
CA PRO A 6 2.57 -8.56 8.14
C PRO A 6 1.21 -8.87 7.51
N SER A 7 0.74 -7.94 6.69
CA SER A 7 -0.52 -8.00 5.94
C SER A 7 -0.54 -9.18 4.94
N GLY A 8 -1.73 -9.68 4.58
CA GLY A 8 -1.88 -10.88 3.72
C GLY A 8 -1.17 -10.77 2.36
N THR A 9 -1.06 -9.56 1.82
CA THR A 9 -0.33 -9.25 0.58
C THR A 9 1.18 -9.43 0.73
N GLU A 10 1.73 -9.10 1.90
CA GLU A 10 3.15 -9.20 2.22
C GLU A 10 3.58 -10.66 2.43
N LYS A 11 2.69 -11.49 3.01
CA LYS A 11 2.89 -12.95 3.13
C LYS A 11 2.87 -13.66 1.78
N SER A 12 1.98 -13.25 0.87
CA SER A 12 1.95 -13.79 -0.49
C SER A 12 3.22 -13.44 -1.26
N SER A 13 3.68 -12.19 -1.15
CA SER A 13 4.91 -11.73 -1.81
C SER A 13 6.16 -12.44 -1.25
N ALA A 14 6.24 -12.64 0.08
CA ALA A 14 7.32 -13.39 0.71
C ALA A 14 7.38 -14.86 0.30
N LYS A 15 6.22 -15.53 0.14
CA LYS A 15 6.14 -16.90 -0.40
C LYS A 15 6.63 -16.97 -1.85
N THR A 16 6.24 -16.02 -2.70
CA THR A 16 6.71 -15.95 -4.09
C THR A 16 8.23 -15.75 -4.18
N LEU A 17 8.79 -14.89 -3.32
CA LEU A 17 10.24 -14.65 -3.25
C LEU A 17 11.02 -15.87 -2.75
N LEU A 18 10.50 -16.58 -1.74
CA LEU A 18 11.11 -17.83 -1.26
C LEU A 18 11.11 -18.92 -2.34
N HIS A 19 10.01 -19.06 -3.09
CA HIS A 19 9.92 -20.01 -4.19
C HIS A 19 10.90 -19.66 -5.32
N GLN A 20 11.01 -18.37 -5.67
CA GLN A 20 11.95 -17.90 -6.70
C GLN A 20 13.42 -18.07 -6.28
N SER A 21 13.74 -17.91 -4.98
CA SER A 21 15.07 -18.19 -4.44
C SER A 21 15.42 -19.68 -4.50
N SER A 22 14.46 -20.54 -4.16
CA SER A 22 14.66 -22.01 -4.19
C SER A 22 14.90 -22.51 -5.62
N LEU A 23 14.11 -22.02 -6.59
CA LEU A 23 14.31 -22.34 -8.01
C LEU A 23 15.68 -21.88 -8.54
N ARG A 24 16.17 -20.72 -8.08
CA ARG A 24 17.48 -20.19 -8.47
C ARG A 24 18.61 -21.10 -8.00
N LYS A 25 18.55 -21.57 -6.75
CA LYS A 25 19.51 -22.53 -6.19
C LYS A 25 19.52 -23.86 -6.93
N ILE A 26 18.34 -24.38 -7.29
CA ILE A 26 18.23 -25.63 -8.07
C ILE A 26 18.85 -25.45 -9.46
N CYS A 27 18.64 -24.30 -10.10
CA CYS A 27 19.20 -23.99 -11.41
C CYS A 27 20.74 -23.86 -11.36
N GLU A 28 21.28 -23.21 -10.34
CA GLU A 28 22.72 -23.10 -10.09
C GLU A 28 23.35 -24.48 -9.82
N GLN A 29 22.69 -25.33 -9.03
CA GLN A 29 23.13 -26.69 -8.76
C GLN A 29 23.18 -27.53 -10.05
N MET A 30 22.15 -27.45 -10.90
CA MET A 30 22.11 -28.15 -12.18
C MET A 30 23.19 -27.66 -13.15
N ALA A 31 23.40 -26.34 -13.24
CA ALA A 31 24.44 -25.76 -14.09
C ALA A 31 25.86 -26.23 -13.68
N HIS A 32 26.10 -26.33 -12.37
CA HIS A 32 27.37 -26.83 -11.83
C HIS A 32 27.61 -28.31 -12.17
N GLU A 33 26.60 -29.17 -12.00
CA GLU A 33 26.67 -30.59 -12.36
C GLU A 33 26.89 -30.80 -13.86
N ILE A 34 26.22 -30.02 -14.72
CA ILE A 34 26.40 -30.06 -16.17
C ILE A 34 27.85 -29.69 -16.53
N ASN A 35 28.41 -28.62 -15.96
CA ASN A 35 29.80 -28.21 -16.23
C ASN A 35 30.83 -29.27 -15.77
N ILE A 36 30.59 -29.92 -14.62
CA ILE A 36 31.41 -31.04 -14.16
C ILE A 36 31.30 -32.23 -15.11
N SER A 37 30.10 -32.54 -15.61
CA SER A 37 29.89 -33.63 -16.57
C SER A 37 30.56 -33.35 -17.91
N GLU A 38 30.55 -32.10 -18.37
CA GLU A 38 31.20 -31.68 -19.62
C GLU A 38 32.73 -31.75 -19.51
N ARG A 39 33.29 -31.39 -18.36
CA ARG A 39 34.73 -31.56 -18.09
C ARG A 39 35.13 -33.03 -18.00
N ARG A 40 34.30 -33.87 -17.38
CA ARG A 40 34.51 -35.34 -17.35
C ARG A 40 34.41 -35.94 -18.76
N GLN A 41 33.44 -35.52 -19.57
CA GLN A 41 33.35 -35.89 -20.99
C GLN A 41 34.62 -35.48 -21.75
N LYS A 42 35.07 -34.23 -21.66
CA LYS A 42 36.29 -33.78 -22.35
C LYS A 42 37.54 -34.56 -21.93
N GLN A 43 37.68 -34.93 -20.66
CA GLN A 43 38.80 -35.78 -20.20
C GLN A 43 38.70 -37.24 -20.67
N LEU A 44 37.50 -37.81 -20.77
CA LEU A 44 37.28 -39.18 -21.26
C LEU A 44 37.37 -39.30 -22.79
N TRP A 45 37.05 -38.22 -23.53
CA TRP A 45 37.04 -38.23 -25.00
C TRP A 45 38.43 -38.26 -25.63
N LEU A 46 39.46 -37.64 -25.03
CA LEU A 46 40.82 -37.68 -25.60
C LEU A 46 41.38 -39.12 -25.67
N PRO A 47 41.34 -39.94 -24.59
CA PRO A 47 41.76 -41.34 -24.65
C PRO A 47 40.89 -42.20 -25.57
N LEU A 48 39.57 -41.98 -25.58
CA LEU A 48 38.64 -42.74 -26.42
C LEU A 48 38.84 -42.44 -27.91
N TYR A 49 39.10 -41.18 -28.26
CA TYR A 49 39.39 -40.75 -29.63
C TYR A 49 40.66 -41.43 -30.18
N ILE A 50 41.70 -41.59 -29.35
CA ILE A 50 42.93 -42.33 -29.68
C ILE A 50 42.66 -43.83 -29.81
N MET A 51 41.78 -44.41 -28.98
CA MET A 51 41.34 -45.81 -29.08
C MET A 51 40.46 -46.11 -30.28
N THR A 52 39.64 -45.16 -30.75
CA THR A 52 38.76 -45.37 -31.92
C THR A 52 39.48 -45.17 -33.24
N THR A 53 40.58 -44.38 -33.25
CA THR A 53 41.38 -44.12 -34.45
C THR A 53 42.46 -45.18 -34.69
N ILE A 54 42.89 -45.90 -33.65
CA ILE A 54 43.80 -47.04 -33.78
C ILE A 54 42.99 -48.34 -33.63
N PRO A 55 42.91 -49.20 -34.67
CA PRO A 55 42.14 -50.44 -34.60
C PRO A 55 42.56 -51.30 -33.39
N PRO A 56 41.62 -51.86 -32.60
CA PRO A 56 41.96 -52.72 -31.46
C PRO A 56 42.88 -53.90 -31.83
N ALA A 57 42.74 -54.40 -33.06
CA ALA A 57 43.58 -55.45 -33.64
C ALA A 57 45.05 -55.04 -33.81
N PHE A 58 45.34 -53.74 -33.98
CA PHE A 58 46.69 -53.23 -34.20
C PHE A 58 47.52 -53.25 -32.90
N ILE A 59 46.87 -52.97 -31.76
CA ILE A 59 47.52 -52.97 -30.45
C ILE A 59 47.62 -54.38 -29.85
N GLN A 60 46.62 -55.23 -30.10
CA GLN A 60 46.60 -56.61 -29.61
C GLN A 60 47.50 -57.55 -30.44
N SER A 61 48.03 -57.11 -31.58
CA SER A 61 48.94 -57.91 -32.40
C SER A 61 50.32 -57.98 -31.75
N LYS A 62 50.52 -59.02 -30.92
CA LYS A 62 51.81 -59.36 -30.31
C LYS A 62 52.93 -59.44 -31.36
N VAL A 63 52.61 -59.96 -32.55
CA VAL A 63 53.54 -60.15 -33.67
C VAL A 63 54.03 -58.81 -34.24
N VAL A 64 53.13 -57.83 -34.44
CA VAL A 64 53.50 -56.53 -35.03
C VAL A 64 54.33 -55.70 -34.02
N ASN A 65 53.95 -55.72 -32.74
CA ASN A 65 54.62 -54.94 -31.71
C ASN A 65 56.01 -55.48 -31.36
N THR A 66 56.18 -56.81 -31.28
CA THR A 66 57.50 -57.40 -31.04
C THR A 66 58.46 -57.13 -32.21
N GLN A 67 57.97 -57.18 -33.45
CA GLN A 67 58.79 -56.91 -34.64
C GLN A 67 59.28 -55.45 -34.72
N ILE A 68 58.44 -54.48 -34.37
CA ILE A 68 58.81 -53.05 -34.36
C ILE A 68 59.96 -52.77 -33.38
N PHE A 69 59.89 -53.32 -32.16
CA PHE A 69 60.97 -53.14 -31.17
C PHE A 69 62.27 -53.87 -31.56
N CYS A 70 62.18 -55.01 -32.25
CA CYS A 70 63.35 -55.71 -32.77
C CYS A 70 64.07 -54.90 -33.86
N ILE A 71 63.32 -54.17 -34.71
CA ILE A 71 63.88 -53.27 -35.74
C ILE A 71 64.60 -52.07 -35.10
N GLN A 72 64.23 -51.69 -33.88
CA GLN A 72 64.87 -50.61 -33.10
C GLN A 72 66.09 -51.08 -32.28
N GLY A 73 66.57 -52.31 -32.50
CA GLY A 73 67.84 -52.81 -31.93
C GLY A 73 67.71 -53.58 -30.61
N PHE A 74 66.50 -53.87 -30.15
CA PHE A 74 66.27 -54.71 -28.97
C PHE A 74 66.30 -56.20 -29.31
N THR A 75 66.83 -57.02 -28.40
CA THR A 75 66.77 -58.47 -28.56
C THR A 75 65.32 -58.96 -28.49
N THR A 76 64.99 -60.04 -29.20
CA THR A 76 63.61 -60.57 -29.27
C THR A 76 63.00 -60.80 -27.88
N GLN A 77 63.79 -61.30 -26.93
CA GLN A 77 63.35 -61.51 -25.55
C GLN A 77 63.04 -60.19 -24.83
N GLN A 78 63.84 -59.14 -25.01
CA GLN A 78 63.58 -57.83 -24.41
C GLN A 78 62.31 -57.19 -24.98
N SER A 79 62.15 -57.26 -26.31
CA SER A 79 60.95 -56.79 -27.01
C SER A 79 59.68 -57.50 -26.52
N GLU A 80 59.73 -58.83 -26.33
CA GLU A 80 58.57 -59.58 -25.82
C GLU A 80 58.18 -59.18 -24.38
N VAL A 81 59.16 -58.96 -23.50
CA VAL A 81 58.89 -58.55 -22.11
C VAL A 81 58.28 -57.15 -22.07
N ILE A 82 58.82 -56.21 -22.85
CA ILE A 82 58.31 -54.83 -22.93
C ILE A 82 56.88 -54.81 -23.50
N VAL A 83 56.62 -55.53 -24.59
CA VAL A 83 55.28 -55.62 -25.20
C VAL A 83 54.29 -56.27 -24.22
N SER A 84 54.70 -57.32 -23.50
CA SER A 84 53.86 -57.97 -22.48
C SER A 84 53.50 -57.03 -21.32
N ALA A 85 54.46 -56.23 -20.83
CA ALA A 85 54.21 -55.22 -19.80
C ALA A 85 53.25 -54.12 -20.30
N LEU A 86 53.44 -53.63 -21.53
CA LEU A 86 52.57 -52.62 -22.15
C LEU A 86 51.14 -53.12 -22.34
N VAL A 87 50.95 -54.35 -22.82
CA VAL A 87 49.62 -54.96 -22.98
C VAL A 87 48.95 -55.12 -21.61
N LYS A 88 49.68 -55.54 -20.57
CA LYS A 88 49.15 -55.61 -19.21
C LYS A 88 48.70 -54.24 -18.69
N ILE A 89 49.56 -53.22 -18.81
CA ILE A 89 49.24 -51.84 -18.40
C ILE A 89 48.01 -51.33 -19.15
N MET A 90 47.94 -51.57 -20.46
CA MET A 90 46.81 -51.16 -21.28
C MET A 90 45.52 -51.87 -20.88
N ASN A 91 45.55 -53.19 -20.70
CA ASN A 91 44.38 -53.94 -20.24
C ASN A 91 43.90 -53.46 -18.86
N THR A 92 44.82 -53.19 -17.92
CA THR A 92 44.45 -52.60 -16.62
C THR A 92 43.88 -51.19 -16.74
N ASN A 93 44.40 -50.36 -17.64
CA ASN A 93 43.87 -49.02 -17.90
C ASN A 93 42.48 -49.08 -18.55
N LEU A 94 42.25 -50.02 -19.47
CA LEU A 94 40.95 -50.22 -20.10
C LEU A 94 39.89 -50.68 -19.08
N ASP A 95 40.24 -51.60 -18.18
CA ASP A 95 39.35 -52.04 -17.11
C ASP A 95 38.99 -50.91 -16.13
N MET A 96 39.95 -50.03 -15.80
CA MET A 96 39.68 -48.85 -14.97
C MET A 96 38.78 -47.84 -15.69
N VAL A 97 39.07 -47.52 -16.95
CA VAL A 97 38.25 -46.58 -17.73
C VAL A 97 36.84 -47.13 -17.95
N TYR A 98 36.68 -48.42 -18.18
CA TYR A 98 35.36 -49.04 -18.34
C TYR A 98 34.53 -49.02 -17.04
N LYS A 99 35.18 -49.15 -15.87
CA LYS A 99 34.52 -49.03 -14.57
C LYS A 99 34.11 -47.59 -14.24
N ASP A 100 34.92 -46.61 -14.60
CA ASP A 100 34.64 -45.19 -14.35
C ASP A 100 33.77 -44.55 -15.44
N MET A 101 33.64 -45.19 -16.61
CA MET A 101 32.77 -44.73 -17.68
C MET A 101 31.31 -44.97 -17.29
N VAL A 102 30.54 -43.87 -17.32
CA VAL A 102 29.08 -43.96 -17.27
C VAL A 102 28.58 -44.59 -18.56
N THR A 103 27.95 -45.75 -18.45
CA THR A 103 27.36 -46.44 -19.59
C THR A 103 26.13 -45.67 -20.10
N LYS A 104 25.82 -45.78 -21.40
CA LYS A 104 24.62 -45.14 -21.97
C LYS A 104 23.33 -45.53 -21.24
N VAL A 105 23.26 -46.77 -20.75
CA VAL A 105 22.13 -47.27 -19.95
C VAL A 105 22.02 -46.53 -18.61
N GLN A 106 23.13 -46.34 -17.90
CA GLN A 106 23.14 -45.57 -16.64
C GLN A 106 22.78 -44.10 -16.87
N GLN A 107 23.25 -43.51 -17.97
CA GLN A 107 22.88 -42.13 -18.35
C GLN A 107 21.37 -42.02 -18.63
N GLU A 108 20.76 -43.00 -19.29
CA GLU A 108 19.32 -43.01 -19.58
C GLU A 108 18.48 -43.19 -18.31
N ILE A 109 18.91 -44.04 -17.38
CA ILE A 109 18.25 -44.20 -16.06
C ILE A 109 18.29 -42.88 -15.27
N ALA A 110 19.46 -42.23 -15.20
CA ALA A 110 19.61 -40.95 -14.53
C ALA A 110 18.72 -39.87 -15.16
N LEU A 111 18.65 -39.85 -16.50
CA LEU A 111 17.78 -38.92 -17.22
C LEU A 111 16.29 -39.18 -16.93
N GLN A 112 15.86 -40.45 -16.89
CA GLN A 112 14.49 -40.79 -16.51
C GLN A 112 14.16 -40.38 -15.07
N GLN A 113 15.10 -40.54 -14.13
CA GLN A 113 14.92 -40.07 -12.75
C GLN A 113 14.75 -38.56 -12.68
N VAL A 114 15.60 -37.79 -13.38
CA VAL A 114 15.48 -36.34 -13.46
C VAL A 114 14.15 -35.91 -14.08
N MET A 115 13.73 -36.58 -15.17
CA MET A 115 12.44 -36.30 -15.81
C MET A 115 11.25 -36.62 -14.89
N SER A 116 11.33 -37.68 -14.09
CA SER A 116 10.33 -38.01 -13.08
C SER A 116 10.23 -36.93 -12.00
N HIS A 117 11.37 -36.46 -11.48
CA HIS A 117 11.40 -35.36 -10.51
C HIS A 117 10.81 -34.06 -11.08
N ILE A 118 11.15 -33.70 -12.33
CA ILE A 118 10.56 -32.55 -13.03
C ILE A 118 9.04 -32.73 -13.16
N GLY A 119 8.58 -33.94 -13.52
CA GLY A 119 7.15 -34.26 -13.58
C GLY A 119 6.43 -34.14 -12.24
N GLY A 120 7.09 -34.50 -11.13
CA GLY A 120 6.60 -34.28 -9.76
C GLY A 120 6.42 -32.79 -9.46
N VAL A 121 7.48 -32.00 -9.61
CA VAL A 121 7.46 -30.55 -9.37
C VAL A 121 6.40 -29.85 -10.22
N LYS A 122 6.24 -30.27 -11.48
CA LYS A 122 5.20 -29.72 -12.38
C LYS A 122 3.78 -30.00 -11.86
N LYS A 123 3.52 -31.20 -11.33
CA LYS A 123 2.22 -31.51 -10.71
C LYS A 123 1.98 -30.66 -9.47
N ASP A 124 2.98 -30.52 -8.61
CA ASP A 124 2.86 -29.73 -7.38
C ASP A 124 2.59 -28.25 -7.70
N MET A 125 3.25 -27.71 -8.73
CA MET A 125 2.98 -26.35 -9.24
C MET A 125 1.53 -26.19 -9.72
N ILE A 126 1.01 -27.13 -10.52
CA ILE A 126 -0.37 -27.09 -11.01
C ILE A 126 -1.38 -27.18 -9.84
N ILE A 127 -1.11 -28.03 -8.85
CA ILE A 127 -1.96 -28.15 -7.66
C ILE A 127 -1.96 -26.84 -6.87
N LEU A 128 -0.79 -26.23 -6.68
CA LEU A 128 -0.65 -24.96 -5.98
C LEU A 128 -1.41 -23.82 -6.69
N GLU A 129 -1.25 -23.71 -8.01
CA GLU A 129 -1.97 -22.73 -8.84
C GLU A 129 -3.48 -22.95 -8.78
N LYS A 130 -3.95 -24.21 -8.88
CA LYS A 130 -5.40 -24.48 -8.86
C LYS A 130 -6.01 -24.35 -7.46
N SER A 131 -5.31 -24.77 -6.41
CA SER A 131 -5.85 -24.83 -5.05
C SER A 131 -5.66 -23.51 -4.30
N GLU A 132 -4.41 -23.07 -4.13
CA GLU A 132 -4.11 -21.92 -3.28
C GLU A 132 -4.39 -20.60 -3.99
N PHE A 133 -4.03 -20.49 -5.28
CA PHE A 133 -4.23 -19.23 -6.02
C PHE A 133 -5.71 -18.97 -6.30
N SER A 134 -6.50 -20.00 -6.62
CA SER A 134 -7.95 -19.86 -6.81
C SER A 134 -8.66 -19.48 -5.51
N ALA A 135 -8.27 -20.10 -4.39
CA ALA A 135 -8.82 -19.76 -3.08
C ALA A 135 -8.49 -18.32 -2.69
N LEU A 136 -7.21 -17.92 -2.82
CA LEU A 136 -6.77 -16.54 -2.53
C LEU A 136 -7.45 -15.52 -3.44
N ARG A 137 -7.67 -15.85 -4.72
CA ARG A 137 -8.39 -14.97 -5.63
C ARG A 137 -9.85 -14.82 -5.22
N SER A 138 -10.52 -15.91 -4.85
CA SER A 138 -11.90 -15.88 -4.37
C SER A 138 -12.03 -15.07 -3.08
N GLU A 139 -11.11 -15.25 -2.14
CA GLU A 139 -11.06 -14.53 -0.87
C GLU A 139 -10.84 -13.03 -1.12
N ASN A 140 -9.91 -12.67 -2.01
CA ASN A 140 -9.64 -11.27 -2.35
C ASN A 140 -10.84 -10.60 -3.06
N GLU A 141 -11.51 -11.28 -4.00
CA GLU A 141 -12.75 -10.77 -4.60
C GLU A 141 -13.84 -10.55 -3.54
N ASP A 142 -14.02 -11.49 -2.61
CA ASP A 142 -14.99 -11.35 -1.51
C ASP A 142 -14.63 -10.19 -0.57
N GLU A 143 -13.36 -10.07 -0.17
CA GLU A 143 -12.86 -8.94 0.62
C GLU A 143 -13.06 -7.60 -0.10
N ILE A 144 -12.78 -7.50 -1.40
CA ILE A 144 -13.02 -6.30 -2.20
C ILE A 144 -14.51 -5.94 -2.21
N THR A 145 -15.39 -6.94 -2.39
CA THR A 145 -16.84 -6.69 -2.39
C THR A 145 -17.33 -6.24 -1.02
N LYS A 146 -16.82 -6.84 0.06
CA LYS A 146 -17.13 -6.47 1.44
C LYS A 146 -16.66 -5.05 1.76
N VAL A 147 -15.41 -4.70 1.44
CA VAL A 147 -14.87 -3.34 1.63
C VAL A 147 -15.67 -2.32 0.81
N ARG A 148 -16.05 -2.66 -0.43
CA ARG A 148 -16.90 -1.80 -1.26
C ARG A 148 -18.28 -1.59 -0.62
N ALA A 149 -18.90 -2.65 -0.10
CA ALA A 149 -20.20 -2.58 0.56
C ALA A 149 -20.13 -1.74 1.85
N ASP A 150 -19.11 -1.96 2.68
CA ASP A 150 -18.88 -1.23 3.92
C ASP A 150 -18.64 0.26 3.65
N ASN A 151 -17.77 0.60 2.69
CA ASN A 151 -17.56 1.98 2.26
C ASN A 151 -18.84 2.63 1.75
N LYS A 152 -19.65 1.91 0.97
CA LYS A 152 -20.94 2.42 0.49
C LYS A 152 -21.90 2.70 1.66
N LEU A 153 -22.00 1.79 2.63
CA LEU A 153 -22.83 1.98 3.83
C LEU A 153 -22.36 3.18 4.65
N ASN A 154 -21.06 3.28 4.91
CA ASN A 154 -20.47 4.39 5.65
C ASN A 154 -20.75 5.75 4.97
N LEU A 155 -20.56 5.83 3.65
CA LEU A 155 -20.89 7.04 2.89
C LEU A 155 -22.40 7.39 2.96
N ASN A 156 -23.29 6.39 2.96
CA ASN A 156 -24.72 6.62 3.10
C ASN A 156 -25.11 7.08 4.51
N LEU A 157 -24.47 6.54 5.55
CA LEU A 157 -24.65 6.99 6.92
C LEU A 157 -24.18 8.43 7.09
N GLU A 158 -22.97 8.75 6.61
CA GLU A 158 -22.44 10.12 6.71
C GLU A 158 -23.26 11.11 5.90
N LYS A 159 -23.70 10.74 4.69
CA LYS A 159 -24.64 11.55 3.89
C LYS A 159 -25.95 11.80 4.62
N SER A 160 -26.48 10.78 5.32
CA SER A 160 -27.71 10.92 6.12
C SER A 160 -27.49 11.85 7.30
N ARG A 161 -26.35 11.72 8.00
CA ARG A 161 -25.95 12.59 9.11
C ARG A 161 -25.80 14.05 8.69
N VAL A 162 -25.16 14.30 7.54
CA VAL A 162 -25.03 15.65 6.97
C VAL A 162 -26.39 16.23 6.62
N LYS A 163 -27.29 15.44 6.02
CA LYS A 163 -28.65 15.88 5.69
C LYS A 163 -29.45 16.24 6.93
N GLU A 164 -29.35 15.43 7.99
CA GLU A 164 -30.01 15.71 9.27
C GLU A 164 -29.50 17.02 9.89
N LEU A 165 -28.18 17.19 9.97
CA LEU A 165 -27.57 18.43 10.47
C LEU A 165 -27.99 19.65 9.65
N TYR A 166 -28.05 19.53 8.32
CA TYR A 166 -28.52 20.62 7.45
C TYR A 166 -29.97 20.98 7.75
N SER A 167 -30.86 19.97 7.85
CA SER A 167 -32.27 20.18 8.18
C SER A 167 -32.47 20.80 9.57
N LEU A 168 -31.64 20.41 10.54
CA LEU A 168 -31.66 20.99 11.88
C LEU A 168 -31.20 22.45 11.86
N ASN A 169 -30.15 22.75 11.09
CA ASN A 169 -29.64 24.11 10.95
C ASN A 169 -30.65 25.03 10.25
N GLU A 170 -31.35 24.53 9.23
CA GLU A 170 -32.42 25.26 8.56
C GLU A 170 -33.58 25.58 9.52
N ARG A 171 -33.98 24.61 10.36
CA ARG A 171 -34.99 24.84 11.41
C ARG A 171 -34.54 25.89 12.41
N LYS A 172 -33.32 25.78 12.96
CA LYS A 172 -32.77 26.78 13.89
C LYS A 172 -32.69 28.18 13.28
N LEU A 173 -32.35 28.26 11.99
CA LEU A 173 -32.31 29.53 11.27
C LEU A 173 -33.71 30.15 11.16
N LEU A 174 -34.73 29.34 10.87
CA LEU A 174 -36.12 29.80 10.82
C LEU A 174 -36.65 30.22 12.18
N GLU A 175 -36.35 29.46 13.24
CA GLU A 175 -36.68 29.81 14.63
C GLU A 175 -36.06 31.15 15.01
N MET A 176 -34.74 31.32 14.79
CA MET A 176 -34.05 32.58 15.08
C MET A 176 -34.63 33.77 14.29
N ARG A 177 -34.96 33.57 13.01
CA ARG A 177 -35.60 34.64 12.22
C ARG A 177 -36.97 35.01 12.79
N THR A 178 -37.73 34.04 13.26
CA THR A 178 -39.05 34.27 13.88
C THR A 178 -38.88 35.03 15.20
N GLU A 179 -37.97 34.59 16.08
CA GLU A 179 -37.66 35.28 17.34
C GLU A 179 -37.21 36.73 17.12
N ILE A 180 -36.36 37.00 16.11
CA ILE A 180 -35.94 38.36 15.78
C ILE A 180 -37.13 39.23 15.37
N VAL A 181 -38.05 38.71 14.55
CA VAL A 181 -39.24 39.46 14.13
C VAL A 181 -40.17 39.73 15.32
N GLU A 182 -40.36 38.75 16.20
CA GLU A 182 -41.16 38.91 17.41
C GLU A 182 -40.57 39.96 18.36
N LEU A 183 -39.27 39.90 18.61
CA LEU A 183 -38.55 40.90 19.42
C LEU A 183 -38.62 42.28 18.79
N HIS A 184 -38.47 42.39 17.47
CA HIS A 184 -38.60 43.68 16.77
C HIS A 184 -40.02 44.23 16.89
N ALA A 185 -41.06 43.39 16.78
CA ALA A 185 -42.44 43.83 16.96
C ALA A 185 -42.72 44.28 18.41
N GLN A 186 -42.13 43.61 19.40
CA GLN A 186 -42.20 44.05 20.80
C GLN A 186 -41.50 45.40 21.00
N GLN A 187 -40.31 45.56 20.43
CA GLN A 187 -39.54 46.80 20.50
C GLN A 187 -40.31 47.96 19.84
N ASP A 188 -40.91 47.76 18.67
CA ASP A 188 -41.73 48.77 17.99
C ASP A 188 -42.94 49.21 18.83
N ARG A 189 -43.60 48.27 19.51
CA ARG A 189 -44.70 48.58 20.44
C ARG A 189 -44.21 49.42 21.61
N ALA A 190 -43.08 49.05 22.21
CA ALA A 190 -42.49 49.78 23.33
C ALA A 190 -42.02 51.19 22.92
N LEU A 191 -41.42 51.32 21.73
CA LEU A 191 -41.04 52.60 21.13
C LEU A 191 -42.28 53.47 20.91
N THR A 192 -43.32 52.95 20.26
CA THR A 192 -44.58 53.69 20.02
C THR A 192 -45.25 54.13 21.34
N GLN A 193 -45.21 53.29 22.37
CA GLN A 193 -45.76 53.66 23.68
C GLN A 193 -44.95 54.80 24.32
N THR A 194 -43.64 54.77 24.20
CA THR A 194 -42.76 55.81 24.74
C THR A 194 -42.92 57.12 23.98
N ASP A 195 -43.02 57.04 22.66
CA ASP A 195 -43.27 58.19 21.78
C ASP A 195 -44.57 58.92 22.16
N ARG A 196 -45.66 58.17 22.36
CA ARG A 196 -46.94 58.73 22.85
C ARG A 196 -46.83 59.37 24.24
N LYS A 197 -46.00 58.80 25.13
CA LYS A 197 -45.76 59.40 26.45
C LYS A 197 -44.99 60.71 26.32
N ILE A 198 -43.97 60.75 25.48
CA ILE A 198 -43.21 61.97 25.20
C ILE A 198 -44.15 63.04 24.66
N ASP A 199 -45.00 62.73 23.69
CA ASP A 199 -45.98 63.69 23.14
C ASP A 199 -46.92 64.23 24.23
N THR A 200 -47.38 63.36 25.13
CA THR A 200 -48.26 63.75 26.24
C THR A 200 -47.54 64.65 27.24
N GLU A 201 -46.32 64.29 27.66
CA GLU A 201 -45.50 65.09 28.57
C GLU A 201 -45.11 66.44 27.95
N VAL A 202 -44.83 66.48 26.64
CA VAL A 202 -44.54 67.72 25.91
C VAL A 202 -45.76 68.63 25.86
N ALA A 203 -46.96 68.08 25.61
CA ALA A 203 -48.21 68.84 25.64
C ALA A 203 -48.50 69.37 27.05
N ASP A 204 -48.32 68.54 28.08
CA ASP A 204 -48.52 68.92 29.48
C ASP A 204 -47.56 70.05 29.90
N LEU A 205 -46.26 69.89 29.64
CA LEU A 205 -45.25 70.93 29.87
C LEU A 205 -45.58 72.24 29.15
N LYS A 206 -46.07 72.17 27.91
CA LYS A 206 -46.50 73.36 27.16
C LYS A 206 -47.67 74.06 27.83
N THR A 207 -48.70 73.31 28.26
CA THR A 207 -49.85 73.91 28.96
C THR A 207 -49.44 74.52 30.30
N MET A 208 -48.54 73.87 31.04
CA MET A 208 -47.99 74.38 32.29
C MET A 208 -47.17 75.67 32.08
N LEU A 209 -46.40 75.74 30.99
CA LEU A 209 -45.67 76.95 30.63
C LEU A 209 -46.62 78.10 30.26
N GLU A 210 -47.67 77.81 29.48
CA GLU A 210 -48.68 78.80 29.10
C GLU A 210 -49.46 79.32 30.31
N SER A 211 -49.84 78.45 31.25
CA SER A 211 -50.50 78.85 32.50
C SER A 211 -49.58 79.72 33.37
N HIS A 212 -48.31 79.32 33.51
CA HIS A 212 -47.32 80.10 34.29
C HIS A 212 -47.08 81.49 33.68
N LYS A 213 -47.07 81.60 32.34
CA LYS A 213 -47.00 82.89 31.65
C LYS A 213 -48.21 83.77 31.97
N LEU A 214 -49.42 83.20 31.95
CA LEU A 214 -50.65 83.93 32.29
C LEU A 214 -50.65 84.38 33.75
N ASP A 215 -50.20 83.55 34.68
CA ASP A 215 -50.15 83.91 36.09
C ASP A 215 -49.09 84.99 36.37
N ASN A 216 -47.91 84.91 35.76
CA ASN A 216 -46.91 85.98 35.85
C ASN A 216 -47.45 87.33 35.36
N ILE A 217 -48.21 87.35 34.26
CA ILE A 217 -48.85 88.58 33.76
C ILE A 217 -49.86 89.11 34.80
N LYS A 218 -50.68 88.26 35.41
CA LYS A 218 -51.62 88.66 36.47
C LYS A 218 -50.90 89.23 37.70
N TYR A 219 -49.87 88.54 38.19
CA TYR A 219 -49.08 89.00 39.35
C TYR A 219 -48.39 90.34 39.07
N LEU A 220 -47.88 90.54 37.85
CA LEU A 220 -47.27 91.80 37.43
C LEU A 220 -48.30 92.94 37.41
N ALA A 221 -49.45 92.73 36.77
CA ALA A 221 -50.52 93.71 36.72
C ALA A 221 -51.03 94.08 38.12
N GLY A 222 -51.24 93.08 38.98
CA GLY A 222 -51.64 93.30 40.38
C GLY A 222 -50.62 94.10 41.17
N SER A 223 -49.32 93.81 41.02
CA SER A 223 -48.24 94.53 41.71
C SER A 223 -48.12 96.00 41.25
N VAL A 224 -48.30 96.26 39.95
CA VAL A 224 -48.30 97.65 39.44
C VAL A 224 -49.54 98.40 39.94
N PHE A 225 -50.70 97.76 39.95
CA PHE A 225 -51.94 98.37 40.45
C PHE A 225 -51.91 98.66 41.95
N THR A 226 -51.35 97.77 42.76
CA THR A 226 -51.15 98.02 44.20
C THR A 226 -50.16 99.15 44.43
N CYS A 227 -49.05 99.20 43.68
CA CYS A 227 -48.09 100.31 43.75
C CYS A 227 -48.74 101.66 43.40
N LEU A 228 -49.52 101.71 42.31
CA LEU A 228 -50.29 102.89 41.91
C LEU A 228 -51.31 103.31 42.98
N THR A 229 -52.04 102.35 43.56
CA THR A 229 -53.03 102.61 44.62
C THR A 229 -52.36 103.22 45.86
N VAL A 230 -51.20 102.68 46.26
CA VAL A 230 -50.42 103.19 47.38
C VAL A 230 -49.91 104.60 47.07
N ALA A 231 -49.34 104.83 45.88
CA ALA A 231 -48.86 106.15 45.47
C ALA A 231 -49.98 107.21 45.43
N LEU A 232 -51.16 106.85 44.91
CA LEU A 232 -52.35 107.72 44.92
C LEU A 232 -52.86 107.97 46.34
N GLY A 233 -52.82 106.97 47.23
CA GLY A 233 -53.14 107.13 48.64
C GLY A 233 -52.22 108.14 49.34
N PHE A 234 -50.90 108.06 49.10
CA PHE A 234 -49.94 109.04 49.60
C PHE A 234 -50.15 110.43 49.01
N TYR A 235 -50.41 110.53 47.70
CA TYR A 235 -50.71 111.81 47.04
C TYR A 235 -51.93 112.50 47.67
N ARG A 236 -52.95 111.73 48.04
CA ARG A 236 -54.17 112.24 48.68
C ARG A 236 -53.98 112.69 50.14
N LEU A 237 -52.94 112.20 50.83
CA LEU A 237 -52.57 112.65 52.18
C LEU A 237 -51.62 113.85 52.16
N TRP A 238 -51.01 114.16 51.02
CA TRP A 238 -50.03 115.25 50.88
C TRP A 238 -50.64 116.56 50.32
N ILE A 239 -51.86 116.50 49.79
CA ILE A 239 -52.70 117.66 49.47
C ILE A 239 -53.59 118.02 50.65
#